data_AF-A0A8J7VXS4-F1
#
_entry.id   AF-A0A8J7VXS4-F1
#
_cell.length_a   1.000
_cell.length_b   1.000
_cell.length_c   1.000
_cell.angle_alpha   90.00
_cell.angle_beta   90.00
_cell.angle_gamma   90.00
#
_symmetry.space_group_name_H-M   'P 1'
#
loop_
_entity.id
_entity.type
_entity.pdbx_description
1 polymer ?
#
loop_
_entity_poly.entity_id
_entity_poly.type
_entity_poly.pdbx_seq_one_letter_code
_entity_poly.pdbx_strand_id
1 'polypeptide(L)'
;MHARLALPGLCLALATALAAPAAHAGLFDKKPETSAEEAARDGLPAVTVWVDATWGFRNQGSANALSRAHKAFADHGYRVESVEPYIENGDLQGFFVTYQRP
;
A
#
# COMPACT_ATOMS: atom_id res chain seq x y z
N MET A 1 33.97 -34.97 -46.16
CA MET A 1 33.84 -33.57 -45.69
C MET A 1 32.37 -33.29 -45.47
N HIS A 2 31.88 -33.32 -44.22
CA HIS A 2 30.50 -32.99 -43.89
C HIS A 2 30.47 -31.73 -43.04
N ALA A 3 29.94 -30.65 -43.64
CA ALA A 3 29.74 -29.36 -43.01
C ALA A 3 28.69 -29.47 -41.90
N ARG A 4 29.06 -29.09 -40.68
CA ARG A 4 28.13 -28.89 -39.57
C ARG A 4 27.54 -27.48 -39.70
N LEU A 5 26.30 -27.37 -40.17
CA LEU A 5 25.48 -26.18 -39.95
C LEU A 5 25.15 -26.09 -38.46
N ALA A 6 25.79 -25.17 -37.75
CA ALA A 6 25.35 -24.74 -36.43
C ALA A 6 24.37 -23.57 -36.62
N LEU A 7 23.07 -23.86 -36.53
CA LEU A 7 22.01 -22.85 -36.38
C LEU A 7 21.84 -22.47 -34.89
N PRO A 8 21.27 -21.29 -34.60
CA PRO A 8 21.89 -20.26 -33.78
C PRO A 8 21.48 -20.32 -32.32
N GLY A 9 22.31 -19.70 -31.47
CA GLY A 9 22.06 -19.52 -30.04
C GLY A 9 20.74 -18.80 -29.78
N LEU A 10 19.78 -19.55 -29.25
CA LEU A 10 18.55 -19.05 -28.66
C LEU A 10 18.91 -18.40 -27.32
N CYS A 11 19.28 -17.12 -27.34
CA CYS A 11 19.37 -16.29 -26.15
C CYS A 11 17.94 -16.10 -25.59
N LEU A 12 17.53 -17.01 -24.71
CA LEU A 12 16.31 -16.90 -23.93
C LEU A 12 16.52 -15.78 -22.88
N ALA A 13 16.27 -14.54 -23.28
CA ALA A 13 16.20 -13.41 -22.36
C ALA A 13 14.94 -13.58 -21.51
N LEU A 14 15.10 -14.23 -20.35
CA LEU A 14 14.07 -14.33 -19.33
C LEU A 14 13.91 -12.93 -18.70
N ALA A 15 13.03 -12.11 -19.29
CA ALA A 15 12.61 -10.85 -18.71
C ALA A 15 11.81 -11.16 -17.43
N THR A 16 12.50 -11.19 -16.29
CA THR A 16 11.87 -11.13 -14.98
C THR A 16 11.22 -9.76 -14.87
N ALA A 17 9.93 -9.67 -15.23
CA ALA A 17 9.10 -8.54 -14.88
C ALA A 17 9.16 -8.38 -13.36
N LEU A 18 9.77 -7.29 -12.89
CA LEU A 18 9.65 -6.86 -11.51
C LEU A 18 8.14 -6.65 -11.25
N ALA A 19 7.50 -7.62 -10.62
CA ALA A 19 6.15 -7.46 -10.12
C ALA A 19 6.22 -6.39 -9.02
N ALA A 20 5.78 -5.17 -9.35
CA ALA A 20 5.52 -4.17 -8.32
C ALA A 20 4.57 -4.80 -7.29
N PRO A 21 4.82 -4.63 -5.98
CA PRO A 21 3.92 -5.14 -4.96
C PRO A 21 2.52 -4.60 -5.25
N ALA A 22 1.57 -5.52 -5.44
CA ALA A 22 0.18 -5.16 -5.66
C ALA A 22 -0.36 -4.54 -4.37
N ALA A 23 -0.38 -3.21 -4.31
CA ALA A 23 -1.08 -2.49 -3.25
C ALA A 23 -2.55 -2.92 -3.28
N HIS A 24 -3.02 -3.54 -2.20
CA HIS A 24 -4.43 -3.84 -2.05
C HIS A 24 -5.13 -2.57 -1.57
N ALA A 25 -5.87 -1.94 -2.48
CA ALA A 25 -6.81 -0.88 -2.18
C ALA A 25 -8.19 -1.51 -1.91
N GLY A 26 -8.84 -1.17 -0.79
CA GLY A 26 -10.20 -1.66 -0.53
C GLY A 26 -10.66 -1.75 0.92
N LEU A 27 -9.86 -1.31 1.90
CA LEU A 27 -10.26 -1.34 3.31
C LEU A 27 -10.73 0.04 3.76
N PHE A 28 -11.79 0.54 3.13
CA PHE A 28 -12.25 1.93 3.32
C PHE A 28 -13.28 2.09 4.45
N ASP A 29 -13.96 1.01 4.84
CA ASP A 29 -15.00 1.01 5.88
C ASP A 29 -14.56 0.36 7.21
N LYS A 30 -13.25 0.08 7.36
CA LYS A 30 -12.71 -0.63 8.52
C LYS A 30 -11.88 0.29 9.39
N LYS A 31 -11.85 -0.01 10.70
CA LYS A 31 -10.91 0.63 11.62
C LYS A 31 -9.47 0.27 11.21
N PRO A 32 -8.50 1.18 11.37
CA PRO A 32 -7.11 0.92 11.01
C PRO A 32 -6.53 -0.35 11.66
N GLU A 33 -6.92 -0.66 12.89
CA GLU A 33 -6.45 -1.85 13.62
C GLU A 33 -6.89 -3.14 12.94
N THR A 34 -8.15 -3.23 12.51
CA THR A 34 -8.67 -4.38 11.77
C THR A 34 -7.98 -4.53 10.41
N SER A 35 -7.79 -3.42 9.70
CA SER A 35 -7.09 -3.43 8.41
C SER A 35 -5.63 -3.86 8.54
N ALA A 36 -4.94 -3.44 9.61
CA ALA A 36 -3.55 -3.80 9.87
C ALA A 36 -3.41 -5.29 10.25
N GLU A 37 -4.31 -5.81 11.08
CA GLU A 37 -4.35 -7.24 11.44
C GLU A 37 -4.61 -8.12 10.21
N GLU A 38 -5.59 -7.76 9.38
CA GLU A 38 -5.90 -8.49 8.15
C GLU A 38 -4.72 -8.45 7.17
N ALA A 39 -4.13 -7.27 6.92
CA ALA A 39 -2.97 -7.16 6.05
C ALA A 39 -1.79 -8.01 6.55
N ALA A 40 -1.58 -8.02 7.88
CA ALA A 40 -0.55 -8.83 8.50
C ALA A 40 -0.80 -10.34 8.33
N ARG A 41 -2.02 -10.78 8.63
CA ARG A 41 -2.49 -12.17 8.51
C ARG A 41 -2.40 -12.67 7.06
N ASP A 42 -2.76 -11.82 6.10
CA ASP A 42 -2.81 -12.17 4.68
C ASP A 42 -1.44 -11.94 3.99
N GLY A 43 -0.44 -11.47 4.73
CA GLY A 43 0.93 -11.29 4.23
C GLY A 43 1.05 -10.23 3.14
N LEU A 44 0.19 -9.20 3.14
CA LEU A 44 0.15 -8.20 2.09
C LEU A 44 1.44 -7.35 2.09
N PRO A 45 2.09 -7.14 0.93
CA PRO A 45 3.31 -6.33 0.87
C PRO A 45 3.02 -4.83 1.02
N ALA A 46 1.85 -4.38 0.55
CA ALA A 46 1.38 -3.01 0.70
C ALA A 46 -0.16 -2.96 0.76
N VAL A 47 -0.69 -1.96 1.46
CA VAL A 47 -2.13 -1.77 1.67
C VAL A 47 -2.48 -0.29 1.79
N THR A 48 -3.55 0.11 1.10
CA THR A 48 -4.08 1.48 1.17
C THR A 48 -5.40 1.49 1.95
N VAL A 49 -5.48 2.33 2.97
CA VAL A 49 -6.66 2.49 3.84
C VAL A 49 -7.19 3.92 3.79
N TRP A 50 -8.47 4.08 4.14
CA TRP A 50 -9.08 5.38 4.37
C TRP A 50 -8.93 5.79 5.84
N VAL A 51 -8.56 7.06 6.08
CA VAL A 51 -8.55 7.68 7.41
C VAL A 51 -9.41 8.94 7.36
N ASP A 52 -10.56 8.87 8.03
CA ASP A 52 -11.56 9.94 8.10
C ASP A 52 -11.05 11.18 8.86
N ALA A 53 -11.41 12.37 8.38
CA ALA A 53 -11.10 13.67 9.01
C ALA A 53 -12.32 14.36 9.65
N THR A 54 -13.48 13.70 9.70
CA THR A 54 -14.80 14.28 10.00
C THR A 54 -15.03 14.56 11.49
N TRP A 55 -14.12 14.21 12.40
CA TRP A 55 -14.36 14.38 13.84
C TRP A 55 -13.69 15.62 14.47
N GLY A 56 -14.51 16.60 14.84
CA GLY A 56 -14.28 17.58 15.92
C GLY A 56 -12.91 18.25 15.95
N PHE A 57 -12.77 19.36 15.21
CA PHE A 57 -11.58 20.20 15.04
C PHE A 57 -10.56 19.66 14.04
N ARG A 58 -10.59 20.27 12.83
CA ARG A 58 -9.80 19.99 11.61
C ARG A 58 -8.29 19.72 11.80
N ASN A 59 -7.72 20.06 12.96
CA ASN A 59 -6.29 19.92 13.22
C ASN A 59 -5.98 18.75 14.16
N GLN A 60 -6.66 18.67 15.32
CA GLN A 60 -6.33 17.65 16.32
C GLN A 60 -7.00 16.31 16.02
N GLY A 61 -8.22 16.30 15.49
CA GLY A 61 -8.95 15.08 15.16
C GLY A 61 -8.21 14.24 14.11
N SER A 62 -7.87 14.87 12.99
CA SER A 62 -7.15 14.24 11.87
C SER A 62 -5.74 13.77 12.27
N ALA A 63 -4.99 14.58 13.02
CA ALA A 63 -3.66 14.18 13.49
C ALA A 63 -3.73 12.97 14.43
N ASN A 64 -4.71 12.92 15.33
CA ASN A 64 -4.93 11.78 16.20
C ASN A 64 -5.37 10.53 15.43
N ALA A 65 -6.24 10.69 14.42
CA ALA A 65 -6.68 9.59 13.57
C ALA A 65 -5.52 8.98 12.76
N LEU A 66 -4.70 9.82 12.12
CA LEU A 66 -3.49 9.40 11.43
C LEU A 66 -2.51 8.72 12.38
N SER A 67 -2.26 9.31 13.56
CA SER A 67 -1.34 8.73 14.55
C SER A 67 -1.78 7.34 15.01
N ARG A 68 -3.08 7.13 15.25
CA ARG A 68 -3.63 5.80 15.58
C ARG A 68 -3.44 4.82 14.43
N ALA A 69 -3.76 5.22 13.20
CA ALA A 69 -3.57 4.38 12.04
C ALA A 69 -2.10 3.99 11.84
N HIS A 70 -1.19 4.96 11.91
CA HIS A 70 0.25 4.71 11.78
C HIS A 70 0.76 3.73 12.84
N LYS A 71 0.30 3.89 14.10
CA LYS A 71 0.65 2.97 15.17
C LYS A 71 0.15 1.55 14.89
N ALA A 72 -1.11 1.39 14.48
CA ALA A 72 -1.69 0.08 14.19
C ALA A 72 -0.85 -0.68 13.14
N PHE A 73 -0.50 -0.02 12.04
CA PHE A 73 0.33 -0.63 10.99
C PHE A 73 1.78 -0.87 11.42
N ALA A 74 2.37 0.05 12.19
CA ALA A 74 3.73 -0.09 12.72
C ALA A 74 3.87 -1.28 13.68
N ASP A 75 2.85 -1.56 14.51
CA ASP A 75 2.82 -2.72 15.42
C ASP A 75 2.90 -4.07 14.64
N HIS A 76 2.57 -4.06 13.34
CA HIS A 76 2.69 -5.20 12.42
C HIS A 76 3.87 -5.09 11.43
N GLY A 77 4.81 -4.18 11.67
CA GLY A 77 6.03 -4.04 10.88
C GLY A 77 5.88 -3.30 9.54
N TYR A 78 4.73 -2.65 9.30
CA TYR A 78 4.55 -1.79 8.14
C TYR A 78 5.09 -0.37 8.39
N ARG A 79 5.43 0.33 7.31
CA ARG A 79 5.87 1.73 7.28
C ARG A 79 4.95 2.55 6.39
N VAL A 80 4.76 3.82 6.72
CA VAL A 80 4.04 4.76 5.85
C VAL A 80 4.81 4.92 4.53
N GLU A 81 4.13 4.70 3.42
CA GLU A 81 4.64 4.96 2.07
C GLU A 81 4.10 6.29 1.53
N SER A 82 2.77 6.50 1.60
CA SER A 82 2.13 7.72 1.13
C SER A 82 0.94 8.13 2.00
N VAL A 83 0.63 9.43 1.99
CA VAL A 83 -0.54 10.03 2.65
C VAL A 83 -1.12 11.06 1.68
N GLU A 84 -2.24 10.72 1.04
CA GLU A 84 -2.89 11.55 0.04
C GLU A 84 -4.21 12.13 0.59
N PRO A 85 -4.37 13.45 0.71
CA PRO A 85 -5.61 14.05 1.19
C PRO A 85 -6.72 13.92 0.14
N TYR A 86 -7.95 13.69 0.59
CA TYR A 86 -9.15 13.77 -0.23
C TYR A 86 -10.00 14.98 0.18
N ILE A 87 -10.25 15.85 -0.80
CA ILE A 87 -10.99 17.10 -0.65
C ILE A 87 -12.23 17.01 -1.52
N GLU A 88 -13.40 17.24 -0.92
CA GLU A 88 -14.67 17.31 -1.62
C GLU A 88 -15.33 18.65 -1.31
N ASN A 89 -15.73 19.39 -2.35
CA ASN A 89 -16.37 20.70 -2.23
C ASN A 89 -15.57 21.74 -1.42
N GLY A 90 -14.24 21.62 -1.40
CA GLY A 90 -13.35 22.53 -0.64
C GLY A 90 -13.15 22.13 0.82
N ASP A 91 -13.79 21.05 1.28
CA ASP A 91 -13.62 20.52 2.62
C ASP A 91 -12.74 19.26 2.61
N LEU A 92 -11.77 19.21 3.53
CA LEU A 92 -10.98 18.00 3.78
C LEU A 92 -11.89 16.92 4.37
N GLN A 93 -12.03 15.81 3.65
CA GLN A 93 -12.84 14.66 4.05
C GLN A 93 -12.01 13.61 4.79
N GLY A 94 -10.74 13.44 4.40
CA GLY A 94 -9.87 12.42 4.97
C GLY A 94 -8.62 12.19 4.14
N PHE A 95 -8.00 11.04 4.33
CA PHE A 95 -6.73 10.66 3.71
C PHE A 95 -6.77 9.23 3.21
N PHE A 96 -6.22 8.99 2.02
CA PHE A 96 -5.78 7.67 1.61
C PHE A 96 -4.34 7.48 2.09
N VAL A 97 -4.12 6.48 2.94
CA VAL A 97 -2.79 6.19 3.49
C VAL A 97 -2.34 4.83 3.02
N THR A 98 -1.17 4.78 2.37
CA THR A 98 -0.54 3.52 1.97
C THR A 98 0.54 3.14 2.96
N TYR A 99 0.48 1.90 3.42
CA TYR A 99 1.49 1.28 4.26
C TYR A 99 2.15 0.13 3.52
N GLN A 100 3.48 0.05 3.60
CA GLN A 100 4.27 -1.00 2.97
C GLN A 100 5.11 -1.75 4.00
N ARG A 101 5.27 -3.05 3.80
CA ARG A 101 6.24 -3.85 4.57
C ARG A 101 7.58 -3.82 3.82
N PRO A 102 8.67 -3.36 4.47
CA PRO A 102 9.99 -3.31 3.86
C PRO A 102 10.57 -4.70 3.56
#